data_AF-A0A3G5T2I7-F1
#
_entry.id   AF-A0A3G5T2I7-F1
#
_cell.length_a   1.000
_cell.length_b   1.000
_cell.length_c   1.000
_cell.angle_alpha   90.00
_cell.angle_beta   90.00
_cell.angle_gamma   90.00
#
_symmetry.space_group_name_H-M   'P 1'
#
loop_
_entity.id
_entity.type
_entity.pdbx_description
1 polymer ?
#
loop_
_entity_poly.entity_id
_entity_poly.type
_entity_poly.pdbx_seq_one_letter_code
_entity_poly.pdbx_strand_id
1 'polypeptide(L)'
;MNRAQGHAVFAYNNTDPQNIRNIAELGGGALMDIGCYPINVARMMFDAEPSDVHASIRRHPDFGTDVLTSAILDFDGRHATLTCSTQLEPDQRVHLLGTEGRLLVEIPFNIPPDQPTRILHTAGGTPPTAPRTEVIEVPAANQYRIQGELFSRAIRDGSPVPTPPDDALANMSVIERIFAIGDR
;
A
#
# COMPACT_ATOMS: atom_id res chain seq x y z
N MET A 1 19.28 -9.83 13.24
CA MET A 1 17.82 -9.79 13.01
C MET A 1 17.40 -8.34 12.90
N ASN A 2 17.05 -7.90 11.68
CA ASN A 2 16.62 -6.52 11.41
C ASN A 2 15.18 -6.35 11.90
N ARG A 3 15.02 -5.83 13.13
CA ARG A 3 13.71 -5.45 13.67
C ARG A 3 13.20 -4.26 12.88
N ALA A 4 12.14 -4.48 12.11
CA ALA A 4 11.51 -3.44 11.30
C ALA A 4 10.00 -3.65 11.26
N GLN A 5 9.27 -2.54 11.22
CA GLN A 5 7.81 -2.54 11.14
C GLN A 5 7.33 -1.49 10.13
N GLY A 6 6.42 -1.89 9.24
CA GLY A 6 5.72 -1.01 8.32
C GLY A 6 4.30 -0.72 8.77
N HIS A 7 3.81 0.47 8.46
CA HIS A 7 2.39 0.83 8.51
C HIS A 7 2.01 1.57 7.23
N ALA A 8 1.01 1.07 6.52
CA ALA A 8 0.52 1.70 5.29
C ALA A 8 -0.99 1.95 5.37
N VAL A 9 -1.42 3.15 5.01
CA VAL A 9 -2.84 3.52 4.95
C VAL A 9 -3.17 3.95 3.54
N PHE A 10 -4.32 3.54 3.04
CA PHE A 10 -4.96 4.17 1.90
C PHE A 10 -6.48 4.23 2.12
N ALA A 11 -7.06 5.42 2.19
CA ALA A 11 -8.48 5.61 2.37
C ALA A 11 -9.02 6.76 1.53
N TYR A 12 -10.31 6.69 1.23
CA TYR A 12 -11.14 7.79 0.74
C TYR A 12 -12.60 7.56 1.15
N ASN A 13 -13.47 8.52 0.84
CA ASN A 13 -14.90 8.43 1.12
C ASN A 13 -15.72 8.42 -0.18
N ASN A 14 -16.25 7.25 -0.56
CA ASN A 14 -17.14 7.06 -1.70
C ASN A 14 -18.34 6.21 -1.30
N THR A 15 -19.50 6.85 -1.19
CA THR A 15 -20.77 6.21 -0.81
C THR A 15 -21.74 6.07 -1.99
N ASP A 16 -21.31 6.39 -3.21
CA ASP A 16 -22.17 6.30 -4.40
C ASP A 16 -22.42 4.82 -4.77
N PRO A 17 -23.67 4.32 -4.67
CA PRO A 17 -23.98 2.92 -4.98
C PRO A 17 -23.83 2.57 -6.46
N GLN A 18 -23.79 3.57 -7.36
CA GLN A 18 -23.61 3.33 -8.80
C GLN A 18 -22.14 3.22 -9.21
N ASN A 19 -21.21 3.54 -8.31
CA ASN A 19 -19.80 3.42 -8.57
C ASN A 19 -19.40 1.94 -8.67
N ILE A 20 -18.64 1.57 -9.69
CA ILE A 20 -18.18 0.18 -9.90
C ILE A 20 -17.47 -0.43 -8.68
N ARG A 21 -16.84 0.39 -7.86
CA ARG A 21 -16.13 -0.03 -6.64
C ARG A 21 -17.08 -0.48 -5.53
N ASN A 22 -18.35 -0.09 -5.60
CA ASN A 22 -19.41 -0.48 -4.69
C ASN A 22 -20.30 -1.59 -5.28
N ILE A 23 -19.91 -2.20 -6.41
CA ILE A 23 -20.66 -3.29 -7.06
C ILE A 23 -19.83 -4.58 -6.96
N ALA A 24 -20.27 -5.53 -6.14
CA ALA A 24 -19.54 -6.76 -5.86
C ALA A 24 -19.32 -7.63 -7.10
N GLU A 25 -20.30 -7.70 -8.00
CA GLU A 25 -20.23 -8.49 -9.23
C GLU A 25 -19.18 -7.97 -10.23
N LEU A 26 -18.72 -6.73 -10.07
CA LEU A 26 -17.66 -6.12 -10.87
C LEU A 26 -16.28 -6.23 -10.20
N GLY A 27 -16.16 -6.94 -9.08
CA GLY A 27 -14.93 -7.04 -8.30
C GLY A 27 -14.65 -5.79 -7.45
N GLY A 28 -15.70 -5.06 -7.05
CA GLY A 28 -15.59 -3.91 -6.16
C GLY A 28 -15.09 -4.25 -4.75
N GLY A 29 -14.82 -3.22 -3.97
CA GLY A 29 -14.34 -3.32 -2.59
C GLY A 29 -13.01 -2.60 -2.34
N ALA A 30 -12.77 -2.26 -1.07
CA ALA A 30 -11.59 -1.51 -0.64
C ALA A 30 -10.30 -2.28 -0.95
N LEU A 31 -10.26 -3.58 -0.69
CA LEU A 31 -9.10 -4.43 -0.94
C LEU A 31 -8.72 -4.49 -2.42
N MET A 32 -9.71 -4.71 -3.29
CA MET A 32 -9.51 -4.83 -4.74
C MET A 32 -9.09 -3.51 -5.39
N ASP A 33 -9.64 -2.38 -4.92
CA ASP A 33 -9.35 -1.06 -5.49
C ASP A 33 -8.07 -0.43 -4.93
N ILE A 34 -7.98 -0.29 -3.61
CA ILE A 34 -6.92 0.48 -2.95
C ILE A 34 -6.09 -0.31 -1.94
N GLY A 35 -6.57 -1.46 -1.46
CA GLY A 35 -5.81 -2.33 -0.56
C GLY A 35 -4.64 -3.03 -1.24
N CYS A 36 -4.67 -3.15 -2.57
CA CYS A 36 -3.56 -3.68 -3.36
C CYS A 36 -2.27 -2.85 -3.22
N TYR A 37 -2.36 -1.54 -2.96
CA TYR A 37 -1.23 -0.63 -2.79
C TYR A 37 -0.46 -0.85 -1.47
N PRO A 38 -1.08 -0.81 -0.28
CA PRO A 38 -0.39 -1.09 0.97
C PRO A 38 0.13 -2.54 1.06
N ILE A 39 -0.51 -3.50 0.39
CA ILE A 39 0.02 -4.86 0.26
C ILE A 39 1.30 -4.86 -0.57
N ASN A 40 1.27 -4.24 -1.76
CA ASN A 40 2.43 -4.16 -2.64
C ASN A 40 3.60 -3.46 -1.96
N VAL A 41 3.36 -2.32 -1.30
CA VAL A 41 4.42 -1.59 -0.62
C VAL A 41 5.02 -2.38 0.55
N ALA A 42 4.22 -3.18 1.28
CA ALA A 42 4.73 -4.05 2.34
C ALA A 42 5.67 -5.14 1.79
N ARG A 43 5.29 -5.76 0.66
CA ARG A 43 6.13 -6.73 -0.05
C ARG A 43 7.43 -6.08 -0.54
N MET A 44 7.36 -4.87 -1.10
CA MET A 44 8.54 -4.09 -1.52
C MET A 44 9.46 -3.73 -0.35
N MET A 45 8.92 -3.37 0.82
CA MET A 45 9.71 -2.99 2.00
C MET A 45 10.61 -4.11 2.50
N PHE A 46 10.08 -5.34 2.50
CA PHE A 46 10.76 -6.50 3.05
C PHE A 46 11.43 -7.39 2.01
N ASP A 47 11.21 -7.09 0.72
CA ASP A 47 11.67 -7.86 -0.44
C ASP A 47 11.33 -9.35 -0.26
N ALA A 48 10.09 -9.62 0.14
CA ALA A 48 9.63 -10.93 0.53
C ALA A 48 8.10 -11.04 0.40
N GLU A 49 7.61 -12.28 0.41
CA GLU A 49 6.18 -12.57 0.57
C GLU A 49 5.85 -12.82 2.05
N PRO A 50 4.65 -12.45 2.52
CA PRO A 50 4.31 -12.64 3.92
C PRO A 50 4.15 -14.13 4.25
N SER A 51 4.78 -14.60 5.32
CA SER A 51 4.62 -15.96 5.83
C SER A 51 3.26 -16.16 6.51
N ASP A 52 2.71 -15.13 7.16
CA ASP A 52 1.37 -15.18 7.77
C ASP A 52 0.56 -13.89 7.57
N VAL A 53 -0.77 -14.00 7.70
CA VAL A 53 -1.71 -12.89 7.57
C VAL A 53 -2.75 -12.97 8.68
N HIS A 54 -3.06 -11.83 9.28
CA HIS A 54 -4.23 -11.64 10.15
C HIS A 54 -5.02 -10.44 9.67
N ALA A 55 -6.35 -10.51 9.66
CA ALA A 55 -7.18 -9.43 9.14
C ALA A 55 -8.54 -9.32 9.84
N SER A 56 -9.12 -8.13 9.76
CA SER A 56 -10.52 -7.84 10.09
C SER A 56 -11.13 -7.05 8.94
N ILE A 57 -12.27 -7.50 8.44
CA ILE A 57 -12.96 -6.91 7.28
C ILE A 57 -14.35 -6.46 7.71
N ARG A 58 -14.70 -5.23 7.38
CA ARG A 58 -16.07 -4.72 7.46
C ARG A 58 -16.62 -4.59 6.05
N ARG A 59 -17.75 -5.26 5.80
CA ARG A 59 -18.52 -5.14 4.56
C ARG A 59 -19.68 -4.18 4.71
N HIS A 60 -20.05 -3.52 3.62
CA HIS A 60 -21.29 -2.75 3.58
C HIS A 60 -22.47 -3.72 3.51
N PRO A 61 -23.51 -3.56 4.34
CA PRO A 61 -24.66 -4.47 4.33
C PRO A 61 -25.38 -4.50 2.98
N ASP A 62 -25.46 -3.36 2.29
CA ASP A 62 -26.19 -3.27 1.01
C ASP A 62 -25.30 -3.51 -0.22
N PHE A 63 -24.00 -3.21 -0.17
CA PHE A 63 -23.13 -3.34 -1.34
C PHE A 63 -22.50 -4.73 -1.43
N GLY A 64 -22.39 -5.44 -0.30
CA GLY A 64 -21.67 -6.72 -0.20
C GLY A 64 -20.15 -6.61 -0.34
N THR A 65 -19.62 -5.47 -0.77
CA THR A 65 -18.19 -5.18 -0.87
C THR A 65 -17.57 -4.83 0.49
N ASP A 66 -16.28 -5.09 0.65
CA ASP A 66 -15.52 -4.60 1.81
C ASP A 66 -15.33 -3.08 1.71
N VAL A 67 -15.57 -2.38 2.83
CA VAL A 67 -15.45 -0.92 2.92
C VAL A 67 -14.37 -0.46 3.88
N LEU A 68 -13.93 -1.34 4.77
CA LEU A 68 -12.79 -1.14 5.66
C LEU A 68 -12.13 -2.48 5.92
N THR A 69 -10.82 -2.54 5.68
CA THR A 69 -9.97 -3.68 6.03
C THR A 69 -8.78 -3.20 6.85
N SER A 70 -8.51 -3.90 7.95
CA SER A 70 -7.27 -3.77 8.71
C SER A 70 -6.56 -5.12 8.73
N ALA A 71 -5.26 -5.16 8.43
CA ALA A 71 -4.51 -6.41 8.40
C ALA A 71 -3.07 -6.27 8.94
N ILE A 72 -2.51 -7.39 9.37
CA ILE A 72 -1.11 -7.60 9.75
C ILE A 72 -0.54 -8.66 8.80
N LEU A 73 0.58 -8.33 8.15
CA LEU A 73 1.36 -9.23 7.30
C LEU A 73 2.67 -9.54 8.02
N ASP A 74 2.94 -10.82 8.28
CA ASP A 74 4.18 -11.30 8.91
C ASP A 74 5.21 -11.70 7.86
N PHE A 75 6.45 -11.25 8.02
CA PHE A 75 7.61 -11.52 7.16
C PHE A 75 8.74 -12.12 8.00
N ASP A 76 8.42 -13.21 8.69
CA ASP A 76 9.30 -13.98 9.58
C ASP A 76 9.79 -13.14 10.78
N GLY A 77 8.83 -12.56 11.50
CA GLY A 77 9.07 -11.73 12.69
C GLY A 77 9.30 -10.25 12.41
N ARG A 78 9.15 -9.82 11.16
CA ARG A 78 8.96 -8.42 10.76
C ARG A 78 7.50 -8.23 10.36
N HIS A 79 6.93 -7.07 10.62
CA HIS A 79 5.50 -6.86 10.40
C HIS A 79 5.22 -5.68 9.48
N ALA A 80 4.27 -5.82 8.58
CA ALA A 80 3.56 -4.69 8.01
C ALA A 80 2.12 -4.69 8.53
N THR A 81 1.63 -3.52 8.91
CA THR A 81 0.22 -3.29 9.22
C THR A 81 -0.39 -2.46 8.11
N LEU A 82 -1.62 -2.76 7.71
CA LEU A 82 -2.31 -1.99 6.69
C LEU A 82 -3.73 -1.64 7.10
N THR A 83 -4.17 -0.48 6.65
CA THR A 83 -5.56 -0.04 6.67
C THR A 83 -5.95 0.40 5.27
N CYS A 84 -6.99 -0.21 4.70
CA CYS A 84 -7.63 0.31 3.50
C CYS A 84 -9.12 0.56 3.70
N SER A 85 -9.66 1.65 3.14
CA SER A 85 -11.06 1.99 3.32
C SER A 85 -11.64 2.86 2.22
N THR A 86 -12.85 2.53 1.77
CA THR A 86 -13.63 3.35 0.82
C THR A 86 -14.65 4.26 1.50
N GLN A 87 -14.76 4.21 2.84
CA GLN A 87 -15.70 5.02 3.62
C GLN A 87 -15.05 5.72 4.84
N LEU A 88 -13.79 6.14 4.69
CA LEU A 88 -13.08 6.95 5.71
C LEU A 88 -12.56 8.25 5.08
N GLU A 89 -12.08 9.17 5.92
CA GLU A 89 -11.46 10.41 5.42
C GLU A 89 -10.28 10.09 4.48
N PRO A 90 -10.13 10.81 3.35
CA PRO A 90 -9.00 10.64 2.46
C PRO A 90 -7.66 10.70 3.17
N ASP A 91 -6.91 9.62 3.07
CA ASP A 91 -5.60 9.49 3.67
C ASP A 91 -4.76 8.50 2.88
N GLN A 92 -3.48 8.79 2.78
CA GLN A 92 -2.50 7.84 2.30
C GLN A 92 -1.19 8.15 3.00
N ARG A 93 -0.50 7.12 3.45
CA ARG A 93 0.81 7.27 4.05
C ARG A 93 1.49 5.92 4.14
N VAL A 94 2.81 5.97 4.15
CA VAL A 94 3.64 4.81 4.41
C VAL A 94 4.65 5.20 5.48
N HIS A 95 4.62 4.51 6.62
CA HIS A 95 5.47 4.76 7.78
C HIS A 95 6.29 3.50 8.09
N LEU A 96 7.61 3.61 8.01
CA LEU A 96 8.54 2.52 8.30
C LEU A 96 9.32 2.84 9.56
N LEU A 97 9.38 1.89 10.48
CA LEU A 97 10.14 1.99 11.71
C LEU A 97 11.29 0.98 11.65
N GLY A 98 12.51 1.46 11.80
CA GLY A 98 13.71 0.67 11.95
C GLY A 98 14.34 0.85 13.33
N THR A 99 15.50 0.23 13.55
CA THR A 99 16.23 0.32 14.82
C THR A 99 16.95 1.66 15.02
N GLU A 100 17.18 2.42 13.96
CA GLU A 100 18.00 3.64 13.97
C GLU A 100 17.22 4.89 13.59
N GLY A 101 15.97 4.73 13.18
CA GLY A 101 15.12 5.82 12.73
C GLY A 101 13.82 5.32 12.11
N ARG A 102 13.07 6.26 11.54
CA ARG A 102 11.80 6.00 10.86
C ARG A 102 11.65 6.87 9.63
N LEU A 103 10.91 6.38 8.64
CA LEU A 103 10.60 7.05 7.39
C LEU A 103 9.09 7.23 7.26
N LEU A 104 8.63 8.43 6.93
CA LEU A 104 7.25 8.70 6.56
C LEU A 104 7.19 9.22 5.12
N VAL A 105 6.55 8.48 4.22
CA VAL A 105 6.18 8.93 2.88
C VAL A 105 4.77 9.51 2.96
N GLU A 106 4.65 10.82 2.70
CA GLU A 106 3.40 11.57 2.88
C GLU A 106 2.33 11.23 1.83
N ILE A 107 2.74 11.01 0.57
CA ILE A 107 1.85 10.67 -0.54
C ILE A 107 2.51 9.56 -1.35
N PRO A 108 2.24 8.27 -1.05
CA PRO A 108 2.97 7.16 -1.67
C PRO A 108 2.34 6.62 -2.96
N PHE A 109 1.06 6.86 -3.24
CA PHE A 109 0.34 6.09 -4.28
C PHE A 109 -0.12 6.92 -5.49
N ASN A 110 -0.70 8.11 -5.27
CA ASN A 110 -1.21 8.96 -6.35
C ASN A 110 -0.53 10.34 -6.39
N ILE A 111 0.81 10.33 -6.32
CA ILE A 111 1.63 11.54 -6.28
C ILE A 111 1.23 12.53 -7.40
N PRO A 112 0.91 13.79 -7.08
CA PRO A 112 0.65 14.81 -8.09
C PRO A 112 1.87 14.98 -9.00
N PRO A 113 1.70 14.96 -10.34
CA PRO A 113 2.81 14.91 -11.28
C PRO A 113 3.68 16.19 -11.30
N ASP A 114 3.18 17.26 -10.71
CA ASP A 114 3.80 18.57 -10.58
C ASP A 114 4.36 18.85 -9.17
N GLN A 115 4.29 17.88 -8.25
CA GLN A 115 4.77 18.03 -6.89
C GLN A 115 5.89 17.03 -6.57
N PRO A 116 6.91 17.42 -5.79
CA PRO A 116 7.90 16.49 -5.31
C PRO A 116 7.27 15.51 -4.32
N THR A 117 7.79 14.28 -4.28
CA THR A 117 7.48 13.36 -3.17
C THR A 117 8.36 13.72 -1.99
N ARG A 118 7.76 13.91 -0.82
CA ARG A 118 8.47 14.19 0.43
C ARG A 118 8.52 12.92 1.29
N ILE A 119 9.72 12.59 1.73
CA ILE A 119 9.99 11.50 2.66
C ILE A 119 10.64 12.11 3.90
N LEU A 120 9.97 11.99 5.05
CA LEU A 120 10.50 12.48 6.31
C LEU A 120 11.31 11.37 6.95
N HIS A 121 12.61 11.59 7.11
CA HIS A 121 13.50 10.70 7.84
C HIS A 121 13.74 11.27 9.24
N THR A 122 13.26 10.57 10.27
CA THR A 122 13.40 10.97 11.66
C THR A 122 14.30 9.97 12.41
N ALA A 123 15.36 10.44 13.04
CA ALA A 123 16.33 9.62 13.76
C ALA A 123 16.88 10.30 15.03
N GLY A 124 17.40 9.49 15.96
CA GLY A 124 17.92 9.96 17.24
C GLY A 124 16.84 10.37 18.25
N GLY A 125 17.25 10.98 19.36
CA GLY A 125 16.38 11.26 20.51
C GLY A 125 16.10 9.98 21.29
N THR A 126 16.82 9.75 22.39
CA THR A 126 16.52 8.66 23.34
C THR A 126 16.47 9.24 24.76
N PRO A 127 15.28 9.34 25.40
CA PRO A 127 13.93 9.07 24.88
C PRO A 127 13.60 9.97 23.65
N PRO A 128 12.51 9.72 22.89
CA PRO A 128 12.22 10.41 21.61
C PRO A 128 11.78 11.88 21.77
N THR A 129 12.54 12.65 22.55
CA THR A 129 12.44 14.09 22.72
C THR A 129 13.35 14.76 21.69
N ALA A 130 12.78 15.61 20.83
CA ALA A 130 13.50 16.34 19.79
C ALA A 130 14.38 15.47 18.86
N PRO A 131 13.84 14.41 18.24
CA PRO A 131 14.59 13.68 17.22
C PRO A 131 14.91 14.58 16.02
N ARG A 132 16.03 14.34 15.35
CA ARG A 132 16.36 15.06 14.11
C ARG A 132 15.46 14.54 13.01
N THR A 133 14.80 15.45 12.29
CA THR A 133 14.03 15.10 11.09
C THR A 133 14.63 15.83 9.88
N GLU A 134 14.94 15.08 8.84
CA GLU A 134 15.32 15.60 7.53
C GLU A 134 14.25 15.26 6.51
N VAL A 135 14.03 16.15 5.54
CA VAL A 135 13.14 15.93 4.41
C VAL A 135 13.99 15.51 3.23
N ILE A 136 13.74 14.32 2.72
CA ILE A 136 14.28 13.83 1.46
C ILE A 136 13.22 14.14 0.39
N GLU A 137 13.60 14.94 -0.60
CA GLU A 137 12.73 15.28 -1.72
C GLU A 137 13.10 14.46 -2.95
N VAL A 138 12.13 13.72 -3.47
CA VAL A 138 12.22 13.09 -4.79
C VAL A 138 11.56 14.05 -5.79
N PRO A 139 12.28 14.46 -6.87
CA PRO A 139 11.75 15.40 -7.84
C PRO A 139 10.41 14.95 -8.44
N ALA A 140 9.57 15.94 -8.77
CA ALA A 140 8.30 15.70 -9.43
C ALA A 140 8.49 14.88 -10.73
N ALA A 141 7.61 13.90 -10.93
CA ALA A 141 7.63 13.05 -12.10
C ALA A 141 6.20 12.67 -12.51
N ASN A 142 5.95 12.64 -13.81
CA ASN A 142 4.72 12.06 -14.32
C ASN A 142 4.86 10.53 -14.36
N GLN A 143 4.52 9.87 -13.25
CA GLN A 143 4.64 8.42 -13.08
C GLN A 143 3.84 7.63 -14.13
N TYR A 144 2.68 8.14 -14.54
CA TYR A 144 1.83 7.50 -15.56
C TYR A 144 2.47 7.52 -16.94
N ARG A 145 3.10 8.65 -17.31
CA ARG A 145 3.90 8.73 -18.55
C ARG A 145 5.07 7.75 -18.50
N ILE A 146 5.81 7.71 -17.39
CA ILE A 146 6.95 6.81 -17.22
C ILE A 146 6.50 5.34 -17.37
N GLN A 147 5.40 4.95 -16.74
CA GLN A 147 4.84 3.60 -16.86
C GLN A 147 4.55 3.24 -18.33
N GLY A 148 3.86 4.12 -19.06
CA GLY A 148 3.56 3.90 -20.48
C GLY A 148 4.81 3.83 -21.37
N GLU A 149 5.79 4.69 -21.13
CA GLU A 149 7.07 4.70 -21.86
C GLU A 149 7.89 3.43 -21.63
N LEU A 150 7.97 2.96 -20.38
CA LEU A 150 8.69 1.73 -20.04
C LEU A 150 7.99 0.49 -20.61
N PHE A 151 6.67 0.44 -20.57
CA PHE A 151 5.90 -0.63 -21.21
C PHE A 151 6.11 -0.65 -22.74
N SER A 152 6.00 0.51 -23.40
CA SER A 152 6.27 0.65 -24.84
C SER A 152 7.69 0.24 -25.21
N ARG A 153 8.68 0.59 -24.38
CA ARG A 153 10.07 0.19 -24.58
C ARG A 153 10.25 -1.31 -24.46
N ALA A 154 9.67 -1.94 -23.44
CA ALA A 154 9.75 -3.40 -23.24
C ALA A 154 9.23 -4.18 -24.46
N ILE A 155 8.13 -3.73 -25.07
CA ILE A 155 7.60 -4.33 -26.31
C ILE A 155 8.57 -4.17 -27.48
N ARG A 156 9.10 -2.96 -27.69
CA ARG A 156 9.96 -2.64 -28.84
C ARG A 156 11.33 -3.32 -28.76
N ASP A 157 11.88 -3.40 -27.57
CA ASP A 157 13.24 -3.90 -27.33
C ASP A 157 13.24 -5.40 -26.99
N GLY A 158 12.07 -6.01 -26.76
CA GLY A 158 11.96 -7.39 -26.31
C GLY A 158 12.52 -7.61 -24.90
N SER A 159 12.52 -6.56 -24.06
CA SER A 159 13.03 -6.62 -22.69
C SER A 159 11.92 -6.89 -21.68
N PRO A 160 12.24 -7.35 -20.46
CA PRO A 160 11.25 -7.44 -19.38
C PRO A 160 10.62 -6.09 -19.05
N VAL A 161 9.35 -6.12 -18.62
CA VAL A 161 8.70 -4.95 -18.01
C VAL A 161 9.22 -4.76 -16.58
N PRO A 162 9.23 -3.52 -16.04
CA PRO A 162 9.64 -3.27 -14.66
C PRO A 162 8.74 -3.94 -13.61
N THR A 163 7.48 -4.18 -13.96
CA THR A 163 6.45 -4.81 -13.11
C THR A 163 6.00 -6.12 -13.76
N PRO A 164 6.68 -7.25 -13.49
CA PRO A 164 6.35 -8.53 -14.11
C PRO A 164 4.97 -9.05 -13.65
N PRO A 165 4.26 -9.83 -14.48
CA PRO A 165 2.94 -10.39 -14.11
C PRO A 165 2.96 -11.21 -12.81
N ASP A 166 4.07 -11.88 -12.51
CA ASP A 166 4.21 -12.66 -11.28
C ASP A 166 4.09 -11.80 -10.02
N ASP A 167 4.49 -10.52 -10.07
CA ASP A 167 4.31 -9.59 -8.95
C ASP A 167 2.82 -9.31 -8.69
N ALA A 168 2.01 -9.21 -9.76
CA ALA A 168 0.57 -9.04 -9.63
C ALA A 168 -0.11 -10.29 -9.05
N LEU A 169 0.34 -11.49 -9.46
CA LEU A 169 -0.15 -12.75 -8.91
C LEU A 169 0.19 -12.89 -7.42
N ALA A 170 1.40 -12.52 -7.02
CA ALA A 170 1.81 -12.53 -5.62
C ALA A 170 0.99 -11.53 -4.79
N ASN A 171 0.71 -10.34 -5.32
CA ASN A 171 -0.16 -9.36 -4.66
C ASN A 171 -1.59 -9.89 -4.48
N MET A 172 -2.15 -10.53 -5.52
CA MET A 172 -3.48 -11.15 -5.46
C MET A 172 -3.54 -12.31 -4.47
N SER A 173 -2.49 -13.13 -4.37
CA SER A 173 -2.41 -14.20 -3.37
C SER A 173 -2.55 -13.67 -1.94
N VAL A 174 -1.96 -12.50 -1.64
CA VAL A 174 -2.12 -11.86 -0.31
C VAL A 174 -3.55 -11.34 -0.12
N ILE A 175 -4.17 -10.74 -1.14
CA ILE A 175 -5.57 -10.28 -1.09
C ILE A 175 -6.51 -11.46 -0.81
N GLU A 176 -6.34 -12.58 -1.51
CA GLU A 176 -7.13 -13.80 -1.31
C GLU A 176 -6.98 -14.36 0.10
N ARG A 177 -5.75 -14.36 0.65
CA ARG A 177 -5.50 -14.76 2.04
C ARG A 177 -6.21 -13.86 3.04
N ILE A 178 -6.23 -12.54 2.81
CA ILE A 178 -6.96 -11.59 3.66
C ILE A 178 -8.46 -11.88 3.64
N PHE A 179 -9.06 -12.05 2.45
CA PHE A 179 -10.49 -12.38 2.31
C PHE A 179 -10.84 -13.70 3.02
N ALA A 180 -10.02 -14.74 2.83
CA ALA A 180 -10.24 -16.06 3.45
C ALA A 180 -10.20 -16.03 5.00
N ILE A 181 -9.61 -15.00 5.61
CA ILE A 181 -9.62 -14.78 7.07
C ILE A 181 -10.85 -13.99 7.49
N GLY A 182 -11.18 -12.91 6.78
CA GLY A 182 -12.32 -12.05 7.11
C GLY A 182 -13.70 -12.68 6.88
N ASP A 183 -13.75 -13.82 6.20
CA ASP A 183 -14.97 -14.61 5.95
C ASP A 183 -15.22 -15.71 7.01
N ARG A 184 -14.34 -15.81 8.02
CA ARG A 184 -14.51 -16.72 9.16
C ARG A 184 -15.26 -16.06 10.30
#